data_AF-A0A2W5Q4T0-F1
#
_entry.id   AF-A0A2W5Q4T0-F1
#
_cell.length_a   1.000
_cell.length_b   1.000
_cell.length_c   1.000
_cell.angle_alpha   90.00
_cell.angle_beta   90.00
_cell.angle_gamma   90.00
#
_symmetry.space_group_name_H-M   'P 1'
#
loop_
_entity.id
_entity.type
_entity.pdbx_description
1 polymer ?
#
loop_
_entity_poly.entity_id
_entity_poly.type
_entity_poly.pdbx_seq_one_letter_code
_entity_poly.pdbx_strand_id
1 'polypeptide(L)'
;MPKVAIAPIIVVWLGFGIGSKVMIICLLTFFPVLVTSIAGFKAVDADRIDLLRSLSATRWQIFRKAKFPSALPYVFAGLNMAAAFSVVGAVVGEFVGAQAGLGVLILQMEAQADTGGSFAVCVVLSVIGIVMTDVLRRIQRRVLHWMPADSSQRTVSV
;
A
#
# COMPACT_ATOMS: atom_id res chain seq x y z
N MET A 1 -4.80 13.30 11.83
CA MET A 1 -6.27 13.08 11.86
C MET A 1 -6.55 11.58 12.03
N PRO A 2 -7.29 11.15 13.05
CA PRO A 2 -7.68 9.76 13.23
C PRO A 2 -8.71 9.35 12.17
N LYS A 3 -8.23 8.91 11.00
CA LYS A 3 -9.04 8.46 9.85
C LYS A 3 -10.04 7.35 10.20
N VAL A 4 -9.80 6.58 11.27
CA VAL A 4 -10.69 5.51 11.76
C VAL A 4 -12.02 6.06 12.28
N ALA A 5 -12.05 7.29 12.80
CA ALA A 5 -13.27 7.92 13.32
C ALA A 5 -14.31 8.25 12.22
N ILE A 6 -13.89 8.27 10.95
CA ILE A 6 -14.75 8.60 9.81
C ILE A 6 -15.53 7.36 9.32
N ALA A 7 -15.09 6.14 9.69
CA ALA A 7 -15.67 4.90 9.20
C ALA A 7 -17.19 4.76 9.47
N PRO A 8 -17.74 5.11 10.66
CA PRO A 8 -19.19 5.03 10.90
C PRO A 8 -19.99 5.94 9.97
N ILE A 9 -19.49 7.14 9.68
CA ILE A 9 -20.14 8.11 8.78
C ILE A 9 -20.20 7.55 7.35
N ILE A 10 -19.11 6.92 6.89
CA ILE A 10 -19.05 6.29 5.56
C ILE A 10 -20.07 5.16 5.45
N VAL A 11 -20.20 4.33 6.48
CA VAL A 11 -21.17 3.23 6.50
C VAL A 11 -22.61 3.75 6.49
N VAL A 12 -22.90 4.86 7.18
CA VAL A 12 -24.23 5.50 7.13
C VAL A 12 -24.56 6.01 5.72
N TRP A 13 -23.58 6.54 4.99
CA TRP A 13 -23.79 7.07 3.64
C TRP A 13 -23.85 5.99 2.54
N LEU A 14 -22.90 5.05 2.54
CA LEU A 14 -22.75 4.02 1.50
C LEU A 14 -23.45 2.70 1.83
N GLY A 15 -23.95 2.56 3.06
CA GLY A 15 -24.54 1.33 3.57
C GLY A 15 -23.50 0.26 3.95
N PHE A 16 -24.01 -0.94 4.22
CA PHE A 16 -23.24 -2.10 4.69
C PHE A 16 -22.63 -2.95 3.56
N GLY A 17 -22.65 -2.45 2.32
CA GLY A 17 -22.13 -3.15 1.16
C GLY A 17 -20.60 -3.14 1.08
N ILE A 18 -20.06 -3.76 0.03
CA ILE A 18 -18.62 -3.77 -0.26
C ILE A 18 -18.08 -2.34 -0.50
N GLY A 19 -18.92 -1.44 -1.02
CA GLY A 19 -18.55 -0.05 -1.33
C GLY A 19 -18.01 0.73 -0.13
N SER A 20 -18.63 0.61 1.06
CA SER A 20 -18.16 1.30 2.26
C SER A 20 -16.80 0.77 2.74
N LYS A 21 -16.60 -0.54 2.69
CA LYS A 21 -15.30 -1.18 3.00
C LYS A 21 -14.20 -0.68 2.07
N VAL A 22 -14.46 -0.67 0.76
CA VAL A 22 -13.50 -0.18 -0.25
C VAL A 22 -13.18 1.30 -0.01
N MET A 23 -14.17 2.12 0.31
CA MET A 23 -13.96 3.54 0.59
C MET A 23 -13.06 3.75 1.81
N ILE A 24 -13.29 3.01 2.90
CA ILE A 24 -12.45 3.05 4.10
C ILE A 24 -11.00 2.67 3.75
N ILE A 25 -10.81 1.59 2.99
CA ILE A 25 -9.48 1.17 2.51
C ILE A 25 -8.84 2.28 1.68
N CYS A 26 -9.55 2.86 0.71
CA CYS A 26 -9.06 3.96 -0.12
C CYS A 26 -8.59 5.15 0.72
N LEU A 27 -9.37 5.59 1.71
CA LEU A 27 -8.96 6.68 2.61
C LEU A 27 -7.72 6.32 3.43
N LEU A 28 -7.63 5.06 3.89
CA LEU A 28 -6.49 4.58 4.66
C LEU A 28 -5.20 4.55 3.83
N THR A 29 -5.28 4.18 2.56
CA THR A 29 -4.12 4.00 1.68
C THR A 29 -3.76 5.26 0.88
N PHE A 30 -4.68 6.20 0.71
CA PHE A 30 -4.49 7.38 -0.15
C PHE A 30 -3.28 8.22 0.26
N PHE A 31 -3.17 8.60 1.54
CA PHE A 31 -2.09 9.47 2.01
C PHE A 31 -0.69 8.83 1.88
N PRO A 32 -0.44 7.61 2.37
CA PRO A 32 0.84 6.94 2.19
C PRO A 32 1.24 6.86 0.71
N VAL A 33 0.32 6.41 -0.16
CA VAL A 33 0.57 6.26 -1.60
C VAL A 33 0.86 7.60 -2.26
N LEU A 34 0.13 8.64 -1.89
CA LEU A 34 0.33 9.99 -2.41
C LEU A 34 1.73 10.51 -2.03
N VAL A 35 2.11 10.40 -0.76
CA VAL A 35 3.40 10.89 -0.25
C VAL A 35 4.56 10.15 -0.92
N THR A 36 4.50 8.82 -1.00
CA THR A 36 5.54 8.03 -1.67
C THR A 36 5.62 8.34 -3.16
N SER A 37 4.49 8.59 -3.82
CA SER A 37 4.47 8.96 -5.24
C SER A 37 5.10 10.33 -5.47
N ILE A 38 4.76 11.33 -4.63
CA ILE A 38 5.37 12.66 -4.69
C ILE A 38 6.88 12.58 -4.45
N ALA A 39 7.31 11.79 -3.47
CA ALA A 39 8.72 11.55 -3.20
C ALA A 39 9.43 10.94 -4.42
N GLY A 40 8.79 9.97 -5.09
CA GLY A 40 9.33 9.34 -6.30
C GLY A 40 9.53 10.29 -7.48
N PHE A 41 8.58 11.20 -7.69
CA PHE A 41 8.73 12.21 -8.74
C PHE A 41 9.80 13.26 -8.42
N LYS A 42 10.07 13.52 -7.13
CA LYS A 42 11.13 14.43 -6.67
C LYS A 42 12.51 13.78 -6.65
N ALA A 43 12.59 12.46 -6.51
CA ALA A 43 13.84 11.70 -6.44
C ALA A 43 14.53 11.46 -7.80
N VAL A 44 14.05 12.10 -8.88
CA VAL A 44 14.66 11.94 -10.21
C VAL A 44 15.98 12.73 -10.25
N ASP A 45 17.10 12.03 -10.49
CA ASP A 45 18.43 12.63 -10.64
C ASP A 45 18.43 13.77 -11.67
N ALA A 46 18.87 14.95 -11.21
CA ALA A 46 19.05 16.13 -12.06
C ALA A 46 20.08 15.84 -13.17
N ASP A 47 21.16 15.13 -12.85
CA ASP A 47 22.22 14.77 -13.80
C ASP A 47 21.69 13.95 -14.99
N ARG A 48 20.78 12.98 -14.75
CA ARG A 48 20.14 12.22 -15.84
C ARG A 48 19.27 13.10 -16.73
N ILE A 49 18.64 14.13 -16.16
CA ILE A 49 17.82 15.08 -16.91
C ILE A 49 18.73 16.01 -17.73
N ASP A 50 19.84 16.47 -17.17
CA ASP A 50 20.78 17.39 -17.83
C ASP A 50 21.55 16.69 -18.97
N LEU A 51 21.89 15.41 -18.82
CA LEU A 51 22.43 14.59 -19.90
C LEU A 51 21.45 14.47 -21.08
N LEU A 52 20.17 14.21 -20.80
CA LEU A 52 19.14 14.15 -21.85
C LEU A 52 18.91 15.51 -22.51
N ARG A 53 19.00 16.61 -21.75
CA ARG A 53 18.93 17.97 -22.31
C ARG A 53 20.12 18.29 -23.21
N SER A 54 21.32 17.86 -22.86
CA SER A 54 22.51 17.99 -23.71
C SER A 54 22.37 17.25 -25.04
N LEU A 55 21.62 16.14 -25.05
CA LEU A 55 21.26 15.38 -26.25
C LEU A 55 20.04 15.95 -27.02
N SER A 56 19.61 17.18 -26.72
CA SER A 56 18.44 17.82 -27.32
C SER A 56 17.14 17.01 -27.16
N ALA A 57 17.00 16.23 -26.08
CA ALA A 57 15.79 15.46 -25.83
C ALA A 57 14.59 16.37 -25.51
N THR A 58 13.44 16.05 -26.10
CA THR A 58 12.18 16.75 -25.84
C THR A 58 11.62 16.45 -24.45
N ARG A 59 10.75 17.33 -23.92
CA ARG A 59 10.14 17.16 -22.58
C ARG A 59 9.44 15.81 -22.40
N TRP A 60 8.82 15.29 -23.46
CA TRP A 60 8.15 13.98 -23.44
C TRP A 60 9.14 12.81 -23.38
N GLN A 61 10.28 12.92 -24.08
CA GLN A 61 11.34 11.92 -24.01
C GLN A 61 11.99 11.91 -22.62
N ILE A 62 12.22 13.07 -22.01
CA ILE A 62 12.72 13.19 -20.63
C ILE A 62 11.73 12.56 -19.65
N PHE A 63 10.42 12.81 -19.80
CA PHE A 63 9.41 12.21 -18.95
C PHE A 63 9.42 10.68 -19.03
N ARG A 64 9.36 10.12 -20.26
CA ARG A 64 9.25 8.67 -20.45
C ARG A 64 10.54 7.90 -20.16
N LYS A 65 11.72 8.49 -20.43
CA LYS A 65 13.02 7.81 -20.29
C LYS A 65 13.74 8.07 -18.97
N ALA A 66 13.46 9.18 -18.29
CA ALA A 66 14.09 9.49 -17.00
C ALA A 66 13.07 9.52 -15.86
N LYS A 67 12.04 10.38 -15.95
CA LYS A 67 11.14 10.60 -14.80
C LYS A 67 10.29 9.38 -14.45
N PHE A 68 9.65 8.77 -15.44
CA PHE A 68 8.78 7.61 -15.25
C PHE A 68 9.51 6.37 -14.67
N PRO A 69 10.63 5.89 -15.26
CA PRO A 69 11.36 4.74 -14.71
C PRO A 69 11.99 5.01 -13.34
N SER A 70 12.42 6.24 -13.05
CA SER A 70 12.96 6.59 -11.73
C SER A 70 11.89 6.71 -10.63
N ALA A 71 10.65 7.10 -10.98
CA ALA A 71 9.55 7.20 -10.03
C ALA A 71 8.87 5.85 -9.74
N LEU A 72 8.95 4.89 -10.68
CA LEU A 72 8.34 3.56 -10.60
C LEU A 72 8.64 2.80 -9.28
N PRO A 73 9.89 2.72 -8.79
CA PRO A 73 10.21 2.08 -7.50
C PRO A 73 9.47 2.68 -6.31
N TYR A 74 9.30 4.00 -6.30
CA TYR A 74 8.62 4.72 -5.23
C TYR A 74 7.09 4.51 -5.29
N VAL A 75 6.53 4.42 -6.50
CA VAL A 75 5.13 4.05 -6.69
C VAL A 75 4.88 2.62 -6.16
N PHE A 76 5.77 1.68 -6.46
CA PHE A 76 5.69 0.31 -5.91
C PHE A 76 5.88 0.28 -4.38
N ALA A 77 6.76 1.12 -3.82
CA ALA A 77 6.88 1.26 -2.38
C ALA A 77 5.56 1.74 -1.75
N GLY A 78 4.91 2.73 -2.36
CA GLY A 78 3.57 3.18 -1.97
C GLY A 78 2.52 2.08 -2.07
N LEU A 79 2.53 1.31 -3.15
CA LEU A 79 1.61 0.20 -3.38
C LEU A 79 1.78 -0.91 -2.33
N ASN A 80 3.02 -1.19 -1.92
CA ASN A 80 3.32 -2.17 -0.87
C ASN A 80 2.80 -1.70 0.50
N MET A 81 2.94 -0.41 0.82
CA MET A 81 2.30 0.17 2.01
C MET A 81 0.77 0.08 1.91
N ALA A 82 0.20 0.36 0.73
CA ALA A 82 -1.23 0.28 0.51
C ALA A 82 -1.78 -1.13 0.78
N ALA A 83 -1.06 -2.18 0.37
CA ALA A 83 -1.47 -3.56 0.63
C ALA A 83 -1.42 -3.94 2.11
N ALA A 84 -0.42 -3.46 2.86
CA ALA A 84 -0.41 -3.66 4.30
C ALA A 84 -1.61 -2.96 4.96
N PHE A 85 -1.87 -1.70 4.57
CA PHE A 85 -2.99 -0.93 5.09
C PHE A 85 -4.37 -1.42 4.63
N SER A 86 -4.49 -2.11 3.49
CA SER A 86 -5.77 -2.60 3.02
C SER A 86 -6.29 -3.77 3.83
N VAL A 87 -5.42 -4.62 4.38
CA VAL A 87 -5.83 -5.68 5.31
C VAL A 87 -6.38 -5.06 6.58
N VAL A 88 -5.64 -4.11 7.18
CA VAL A 88 -6.10 -3.36 8.36
C VAL A 88 -7.42 -2.64 8.05
N GLY A 89 -7.52 -2.01 6.88
CA GLY A 89 -8.71 -1.29 6.46
C GLY A 89 -9.92 -2.17 6.19
N ALA A 90 -9.71 -3.37 5.66
CA ALA A 90 -10.77 -4.35 5.49
C ALA A 90 -11.32 -4.78 6.85
N VAL A 91 -10.45 -5.10 7.82
CA VAL A 91 -10.86 -5.50 9.17
C VAL A 91 -11.60 -4.36 9.89
N VAL A 92 -11.07 -3.14 9.82
CA VAL A 92 -11.73 -1.95 10.39
C VAL A 92 -13.08 -1.68 9.73
N GLY A 93 -13.16 -1.78 8.40
CA GLY A 93 -14.42 -1.64 7.69
C GLY A 93 -15.43 -2.74 8.03
N GLU A 94 -14.95 -3.94 8.33
CA GLU A 94 -15.79 -5.06 8.76
C GLU A 94 -16.36 -4.86 10.17
N PHE A 95 -15.58 -4.30 11.10
CA PHE A 95 -16.01 -4.06 12.47
C PHE A 95 -17.14 -3.03 12.58
N VAL A 96 -17.19 -2.05 11.67
CA VAL A 96 -18.13 -0.93 11.77
C VAL A 96 -19.52 -1.27 11.24
N GLY A 97 -19.67 -2.33 10.44
CA GLY A 97 -21.01 -2.69 9.94
C GLY A 97 -21.09 -3.85 8.96
N ALA A 98 -20.09 -4.72 8.85
CA ALA A 98 -20.26 -5.89 7.99
C ALA A 98 -21.12 -6.95 8.68
N GLN A 99 -21.95 -7.63 7.90
CA GLN A 99 -22.70 -8.81 8.36
C GLN A 99 -21.87 -10.11 8.26
N ALA A 100 -20.83 -10.11 7.43
CA ALA A 100 -19.93 -11.23 7.22
C ALA A 100 -18.51 -10.73 6.91
N GLY A 101 -17.52 -11.53 7.30
CA GLY A 101 -16.11 -11.24 7.11
C GLY A 101 -15.23 -11.87 8.20
N LEU A 102 -13.91 -11.88 7.98
CA LEU A 102 -12.96 -12.37 8.98
C LEU A 102 -12.93 -11.43 10.20
N GLY A 103 -13.12 -10.13 10.01
CA GLY A 103 -13.26 -9.20 11.13
C GLY A 103 -14.52 -9.47 11.96
N VAL A 104 -15.65 -9.76 11.31
CA VAL A 104 -16.89 -10.13 12.01
C VAL A 104 -16.72 -11.43 12.79
N LEU A 105 -15.97 -12.40 12.26
CA LEU A 105 -15.68 -13.65 12.94
C LEU A 105 -14.88 -13.43 14.24
N ILE A 106 -13.93 -12.49 14.26
CA ILE A 106 -13.22 -12.11 15.49
C ILE A 106 -14.23 -11.62 16.55
N LEU A 107 -15.13 -10.72 16.18
CA LEU A 107 -16.14 -10.19 17.10
C LEU A 107 -17.07 -11.29 17.64
N GLN A 108 -17.40 -12.29 16.81
CA GLN A 108 -18.20 -13.44 17.23
C GLN A 108 -17.46 -14.37 18.20
N MET A 109 -16.16 -14.60 17.99
CA MET A 109 -15.33 -15.41 18.90
C MET A 109 -15.12 -14.67 20.23
N GLU A 110 -14.89 -13.36 20.19
CA GLU A 110 -14.79 -12.51 21.40
C GLU A 110 -16.10 -12.51 22.20
N ALA A 111 -17.26 -12.43 21.55
CA ALA A 111 -18.56 -12.51 22.20
C ALA A 111 -18.80 -13.86 22.91
N GLN A 112 -18.15 -14.94 22.44
CA GLN A 112 -18.20 -16.27 23.05
C GLN A 112 -17.07 -16.51 24.08
N ALA A 113 -16.25 -15.49 24.35
CA ALA A 113 -15.01 -15.60 25.12
C ALA A 113 -14.05 -16.70 24.61
N ASP A 114 -14.19 -17.11 23.35
CA ASP A 114 -13.30 -18.07 22.70
C ASP A 114 -12.04 -17.34 22.23
N THR A 115 -11.09 -17.23 23.15
CA THR A 115 -9.79 -16.63 22.88
C THR A 115 -9.00 -17.47 21.87
N GLY A 116 -9.16 -18.80 21.88
CA GLY A 116 -8.47 -19.67 20.93
C GLY A 116 -8.91 -19.39 19.48
N GLY A 117 -10.23 -19.26 19.28
CA GLY A 117 -10.84 -18.89 18.01
C GLY A 117 -10.39 -17.52 17.50
N SER A 118 -10.37 -16.49 18.35
CA SER A 118 -9.96 -15.14 17.93
C SER A 118 -8.49 -15.08 17.48
N PHE A 119 -7.58 -15.76 18.19
CA PHE A 119 -6.17 -15.88 17.78
C PHE A 119 -6.00 -16.67 16.47
N ALA A 120 -6.78 -17.72 16.26
CA ALA A 120 -6.75 -18.47 14.99
C ALA A 120 -7.11 -17.58 13.79
N VAL A 121 -8.13 -16.72 13.93
CA VAL A 121 -8.50 -15.76 12.87
C VAL A 121 -7.41 -14.70 12.66
N CYS A 122 -6.78 -14.21 13.72
CA CYS A 122 -5.62 -13.30 13.62
C CYS A 122 -4.45 -13.92 12.84
N VAL A 123 -4.17 -15.21 13.03
CA VAL A 123 -3.15 -15.94 12.24
C VAL A 123 -3.54 -15.99 10.77
N VAL A 124 -4.81 -16.30 10.45
CA VAL A 124 -5.29 -16.32 9.06
C VAL A 124 -5.15 -14.94 8.41
N LEU A 125 -5.56 -13.86 9.09
CA LEU A 125 -5.40 -12.49 8.59
C LEU A 125 -3.92 -12.12 8.36
N SER A 126 -3.03 -12.55 9.26
CA SER A 126 -1.59 -12.34 9.14
C SER A 126 -1.02 -13.04 7.90
N VAL A 127 -1.42 -14.30 7.66
CA VAL A 127 -1.04 -15.04 6.46
C VAL A 127 -1.53 -14.33 5.20
N ILE A 128 -2.78 -13.87 5.16
CA ILE A 128 -3.33 -13.12 4.01
C ILE A 128 -2.52 -11.86 3.74
N GLY A 129 -2.19 -11.08 4.78
CA GLY A 129 -1.36 -9.88 4.63
C GLY A 129 0.05 -10.17 4.13
N ILE A 130 0.68 -11.22 4.66
CA ILE A 130 2.01 -11.66 4.20
C ILE A 130 1.95 -12.08 2.73
N VAL A 131 0.97 -12.90 2.35
CA VAL A 131 0.81 -13.35 0.95
C VAL A 131 0.59 -12.16 0.02
N MET A 132 -0.26 -11.20 0.40
CA MET A 132 -0.56 -10.05 -0.45
C MET A 132 0.66 -9.14 -0.64
N THR A 133 1.42 -8.88 0.44
CA THR A 133 2.65 -8.10 0.35
C THR A 133 3.76 -8.85 -0.39
N ASP A 134 3.87 -10.17 -0.25
CA ASP A 134 4.85 -10.97 -1.00
C ASP A 134 4.53 -11.02 -2.49
N VAL A 135 3.26 -11.18 -2.87
CA VAL A 135 2.82 -11.11 -4.28
C VAL A 135 3.20 -9.76 -4.89
N LEU A 136 2.94 -8.65 -4.17
CA LEU A 136 3.33 -7.31 -4.61
C LEU A 136 4.83 -7.13 -4.74
N ARG A 137 5.62 -7.65 -3.79
CA ARG A 137 7.09 -7.62 -3.88
C ARG A 137 7.61 -8.43 -5.07
N ARG A 138 7.00 -9.58 -5.37
CA ARG A 138 7.35 -10.38 -6.55
C ARG A 138 7.03 -9.64 -7.85
N ILE A 139 5.87 -9.01 -7.94
CA ILE A 139 5.50 -8.16 -9.09
C ILE A 139 6.49 -7.01 -9.23
N GLN A 140 6.80 -6.32 -8.13
CA GLN A 140 7.78 -5.23 -8.10
C GLN A 140 9.15 -5.71 -8.63
N ARG A 141 9.65 -6.86 -8.17
CA ARG A 141 10.93 -7.41 -8.64
C ARG A 141 10.92 -7.76 -10.12
N ARG A 142 9.81 -8.29 -10.64
CA ARG A 142 9.69 -8.59 -12.08
C ARG A 142 9.64 -7.32 -12.93
N VAL A 143 8.92 -6.29 -12.48
CA VAL A 143 8.80 -5.03 -13.23
C VAL A 143 10.09 -4.23 -13.13
N LEU A 144 10.73 -4.15 -11.97
CA LEU A 144 11.96 -3.37 -11.76
C LEU A 144 13.25 -4.15 -12.02
N HIS A 145 13.20 -5.17 -12.88
CA HIS A 145 14.35 -6.03 -13.15
C HIS A 145 15.58 -5.28 -13.70
N TRP A 146 15.37 -4.07 -14.23
CA TRP A 146 16.40 -3.18 -14.78
C TRP A 146 17.11 -2.31 -13.74
N MET A 147 16.62 -2.27 -12.50
CA MET A 147 17.24 -1.46 -11.44
C MET A 147 18.25 -2.33 -10.69
N PRO A 148 19.52 -1.92 -10.57
CA PRO A 148 20.48 -2.62 -9.73
C PRO A 148 19.92 -2.73 -8.31
N ALA A 149 19.93 -3.93 -7.73
CA ALA A 149 19.60 -4.10 -6.32
C ALA A 149 20.55 -3.22 -5.52
N ASP A 150 19.99 -2.24 -4.81
CA ASP A 150 20.73 -1.18 -4.14
C ASP A 150 21.82 -1.78 -3.23
N SER A 151 23.08 -1.53 -3.59
CA SER A 151 24.28 -2.00 -2.91
C SER A 151 24.66 -1.16 -1.69
N SER A 152 23.71 -0.37 -1.15
CA SER A 152 23.90 0.61 -0.08
C SER A 152 24.04 0.02 1.34
N GLN A 153 24.09 -1.32 1.49
CA GLN A 153 24.30 -1.98 2.79
C GLN A 153 25.77 -2.26 3.16
N ARG A 154 26.76 -1.84 2.36
CA ARG A 154 28.19 -2.18 2.61
C ARG A 154 29.03 -1.15 3.38
N THR A 155 28.51 0.00 3.78
CA THR A 155 29.34 1.09 4.36
C THR A 155 29.20 1.31 5.87
N VAL A 156 28.44 0.49 6.61
CA VAL A 156 28.43 0.56 8.09
C VAL A 156 29.29 -0.55 8.67
N SER A 157 30.60 -0.48 8.38
CA SER A 157 31.63 -1.21 9.12
C SER A 157 32.94 -0.45 9.03
N VAL A 158 33.08 0.62 9.81
CA VAL A 158 34.37 1.20 10.21
C VAL A 158 34.28 1.54 11.69
#